data_AF-A0A6J1VY03-F1
#
_entry.id   AF-A0A6J1VY03-F1
#
_cell.length_a   1.000
_cell.length_b   1.000
_cell.length_c   1.000
_cell.angle_alpha   90.00
_cell.angle_beta   90.00
_cell.angle_gamma   90.00
#
_symmetry.space_group_name_H-M   'P 1'
#
loop_
_entity.id
_entity.type
_entity.pdbx_description
1 polymer ?
#
loop_
_entity_poly.entity_id
_entity_poly.type
_entity_poly.pdbx_seq_one_letter_code
_entity_poly.pdbx_strand_id
1 'polypeptide(L)'
;MVSVTADHPSLRNHIMIPSCVALRRCTGCCSDDSLDCVPSRSREAILEVMASLFPNRYITQLTFEEHLECSCRSRTMLFRSNSISRSCAPCRDRKKQPDPQTCKCVCRHQSGHCERRGMKFSESTCRCAKHRRRVKPAIQARTRREPSPMEH
;
A
#
# COMPACT_ATOMS: atom_id res chain seq x y z
N MET A 1 8.40 26.21 -19.43
CA MET A 1 7.60 27.23 -18.74
C MET A 1 7.16 26.67 -17.41
N VAL A 2 7.40 27.40 -16.32
CA VAL A 2 7.04 27.03 -14.95
C VAL A 2 5.98 28.02 -14.46
N SER A 3 4.88 27.52 -13.87
CA SER A 3 3.83 28.38 -13.33
C SER A 3 4.24 28.95 -11.99
N VAL A 4 4.13 30.28 -11.84
CA VAL A 4 4.56 30.98 -10.62
C VAL A 4 3.71 30.54 -9.41
N THR A 5 2.39 30.42 -9.59
CA THR A 5 1.46 30.05 -8.51
C THR A 5 1.52 28.57 -8.12
N ALA A 6 2.01 27.70 -9.02
CA ALA A 6 2.21 26.28 -8.71
C ALA A 6 3.43 26.06 -7.80
N ASP A 7 4.54 26.75 -8.06
CA ASP A 7 5.75 26.69 -7.23
C ASP A 7 5.62 27.51 -5.94
N HIS A 8 4.81 28.58 -5.95
CA HIS A 8 4.61 29.46 -4.80
C HIS A 8 3.12 29.48 -4.35
N PRO A 9 2.63 28.42 -3.68
CA PRO A 9 1.22 28.32 -3.29
C PRO A 9 0.78 29.38 -2.27
N SER A 10 1.72 29.96 -1.51
CA SER A 10 1.46 31.05 -0.55
C SER A 10 0.88 32.30 -1.22
N LEU A 11 1.14 32.50 -2.50
CA LEU A 11 0.71 33.66 -3.26
C LEU A 11 -0.53 33.40 -4.13
N ARG A 12 -1.22 32.26 -3.92
CA ARG A 12 -2.39 31.82 -4.70
C ARG A 12 -3.52 32.84 -4.85
N ASN A 13 -3.64 33.78 -3.90
CA ASN A 13 -4.67 34.84 -3.95
C ASN A 13 -4.30 36.03 -4.84
N HIS A 14 -3.04 36.15 -5.27
CA HIS A 14 -2.55 37.25 -6.09
C HIS A 14 -2.53 36.84 -7.57
N ILE A 15 -2.76 37.81 -8.46
CA ILE A 15 -2.48 37.64 -9.88
C ILE A 15 -0.98 37.92 -10.09
N MET A 16 -0.25 36.92 -10.60
CA MET A 16 1.17 37.02 -10.91
C MET A 16 1.38 37.45 -12.35
N ILE A 17 2.19 38.48 -12.57
CA ILE A 17 2.57 38.98 -13.90
C ILE A 17 4.11 38.99 -14.00
N PRO A 18 4.73 38.14 -14.84
CA PRO A 18 4.09 37.10 -15.65
C PRO A 18 3.54 35.95 -14.78
N SER A 19 2.53 35.22 -15.28
CA SER A 19 1.96 34.05 -14.58
C SER A 19 2.84 32.81 -14.68
N CYS A 20 3.80 32.82 -15.60
CA CYS A 20 4.74 31.75 -15.87
C CYS A 20 6.12 32.31 -16.24
N VAL A 21 7.17 31.60 -15.83
CA VAL A 21 8.57 31.96 -16.06
C VAL A 21 9.28 30.90 -16.90
N ALA A 22 10.27 31.33 -17.68
CA ALA A 22 11.08 30.44 -18.51
C ALA A 22 12.30 29.97 -17.71
N LEU A 23 12.22 28.76 -17.17
CA LEU A 23 13.31 28.11 -16.44
C LEU A 23 13.57 26.72 -17.02
N ARG A 24 14.83 26.29 -16.96
CA ARG A 24 15.21 24.92 -17.33
C ARG A 24 14.67 23.95 -16.29
N ARG A 25 13.93 22.95 -16.77
CA ARG A 25 13.48 21.79 -16.00
C ARG A 25 13.81 20.54 -16.80
N CYS A 26 14.11 19.46 -16.11
CA CYS A 26 14.28 18.15 -16.73
C CYS A 26 12.92 17.70 -17.23
N THR A 27 12.84 17.43 -18.53
CA THR A 27 11.64 16.96 -19.22
C THR A 27 12.03 15.85 -20.18
N GLY A 28 11.04 15.13 -20.71
CA GLY A 28 11.24 14.01 -21.61
C GLY A 28 11.25 12.66 -20.90
N CYS A 29 11.66 11.63 -21.64
CA CYS A 29 11.72 10.25 -21.18
C CYS A 29 13.14 9.68 -21.28
N CYS A 30 13.39 8.62 -20.54
CA CYS A 30 14.59 7.80 -20.63
C CYS A 30 14.37 6.66 -21.63
N SER A 31 15.45 6.02 -22.09
CA SER A 31 15.37 4.86 -22.99
C SER A 31 14.67 3.65 -22.37
N ASP A 32 14.80 3.50 -21.05
CA ASP A 32 14.14 2.46 -20.27
C ASP A 32 12.96 3.05 -19.49
N ASP A 33 11.78 2.45 -19.63
CA ASP A 33 10.55 2.83 -18.91
C ASP A 33 10.65 2.65 -17.38
N SER A 34 11.69 1.92 -16.92
CA SER A 34 11.99 1.73 -15.51
C SER A 34 12.81 2.87 -14.89
N LEU A 35 13.21 3.86 -15.69
CA LEU A 35 14.01 5.01 -15.26
C LEU A 35 13.17 6.29 -15.31
N ASP A 36 13.39 7.18 -14.34
CA ASP A 36 12.83 8.53 -14.32
C ASP A 36 13.93 9.56 -14.66
N CYS A 37 13.60 10.53 -15.51
CA CYS A 37 14.48 11.67 -15.81
C CYS A 37 14.40 12.69 -14.66
N VAL A 38 15.47 12.78 -13.87
CA VAL A 38 15.53 13.61 -12.67
C VAL A 38 16.72 14.57 -12.72
N PRO A 39 16.66 15.75 -12.06
CA PRO A 39 17.81 16.64 -11.97
C PRO A 39 18.95 15.98 -11.20
N SER A 40 20.16 16.02 -11.76
CA SER A 40 21.39 15.67 -11.04
C SER A 40 22.04 16.89 -10.39
N ARG A 41 21.82 18.07 -10.98
CA ARG A 41 22.30 19.35 -10.47
C ARG A 41 21.28 20.44 -10.74
N SER A 42 20.96 21.22 -9.72
CA SER A 42 20.08 22.39 -9.80
C SER A 42 20.70 23.61 -9.13
N ARG A 43 20.17 24.78 -9.44
CA ARG A 43 20.49 26.05 -8.78
C ARG A 43 19.19 26.79 -8.44
N GLU A 44 19.28 27.69 -7.48
CA GLU A 44 18.21 28.64 -7.20
C GLU A 44 18.32 29.84 -8.15
N ALA A 45 17.21 30.17 -8.81
CA ALA A 45 17.06 31.34 -9.66
C ALA A 45 16.06 32.29 -9.02
N ILE A 46 16.51 33.49 -8.67
CA ILE A 46 15.67 34.54 -8.10
C ILE A 46 15.13 35.40 -9.25
N LEU A 47 13.82 35.54 -9.33
CA LEU A 47 13.15 36.34 -10.36
C LEU A 47 12.20 37.34 -9.71
N GLU A 48 12.16 38.54 -10.29
CA GLU A 48 11.20 39.57 -9.90
C GLU A 48 9.89 39.38 -10.65
N VAL A 49 8.80 39.26 -9.90
CA VAL A 49 7.44 39.07 -10.43
C VAL A 49 6.53 40.11 -9.81
N MET A 50 5.63 40.67 -10.62
CA MET A 50 4.63 41.60 -10.13
C MET A 50 3.44 40.83 -9.55
N ALA A 51 3.16 41.04 -8.27
CA ALA A 51 1.99 40.53 -7.59
C ALA A 51 0.89 41.60 -7.55
N SER A 52 -0.31 41.25 -8.02
CA SER A 52 -1.47 42.15 -8.05
C SER A 52 -2.61 41.59 -7.21
N LEU A 53 -3.03 42.35 -6.20
CA LEU A 53 -4.23 42.14 -5.39
C LEU A 53 -4.97 43.47 -5.35
N PHE A 54 -6.09 43.58 -6.05
CA PHE A 54 -6.80 44.86 -6.15
C PHE A 54 -7.06 45.48 -4.75
N PRO A 55 -6.69 46.75 -4.50
CA PRO A 55 -6.14 47.74 -5.45
C PRO A 55 -4.60 47.79 -5.55
N ASN A 56 -3.88 47.00 -4.74
CA ASN A 56 -2.43 47.04 -4.61
C ASN A 56 -1.69 46.21 -5.67
N ARG A 57 -0.55 46.74 -6.11
CA ARG A 57 0.43 46.03 -6.95
C ARG A 57 1.81 46.27 -6.40
N TYR A 58 2.61 45.22 -6.29
CA TYR A 58 3.99 45.34 -5.83
C TYR A 58 4.88 44.30 -6.53
N ILE A 59 6.16 44.62 -6.66
CA ILE A 59 7.16 43.70 -7.19
C ILE A 59 7.70 42.89 -6.01
N THR A 60 7.77 41.58 -6.19
CA THR A 60 8.34 40.66 -5.20
C THR A 60 9.36 39.75 -5.85
N GLN A 61 10.37 39.35 -5.08
CA GLN A 61 11.39 38.40 -5.52
C GLN A 61 10.96 36.99 -5.13
N LEU A 62 10.90 36.11 -6.11
CA LEU A 62 10.54 34.71 -5.95
C LEU A 62 11.72 33.82 -6.32
N THR A 63 11.93 32.76 -5.55
CA THR A 63 13.03 31.82 -5.74
C THR A 63 12.50 30.56 -6.40
N PHE A 64 13.10 30.18 -7.52
CA PHE A 64 12.72 29.00 -8.28
C PHE A 64 13.88 28.02 -8.39
N GLU A 65 13.58 26.74 -8.51
CA GLU A 65 14.58 25.74 -8.87
C GLU A 65 14.78 25.69 -10.39
N GLU A 66 16.02 25.85 -10.83
CA GLU A 66 16.45 25.67 -12.22
C GLU A 66 17.40 24.48 -12.36
N HIS A 67 17.06 23.55 -13.25
CA HIS A 67 17.83 22.34 -13.47
C HIS A 67 18.97 22.63 -14.46
N LEU A 68 20.20 22.35 -14.04
CA LEU A 68 21.40 22.51 -14.88
C LEU A 68 21.73 21.22 -15.63
N GLU A 69 21.58 20.08 -14.96
CA GLU A 69 21.88 18.76 -15.51
C GLU A 69 20.79 17.76 -15.14
N CYS A 70 20.54 16.81 -16.04
CA CYS A 70 19.53 15.77 -15.90
C CYS A 70 20.17 14.40 -16.05
N SER A 71 19.71 13.42 -15.28
CA SER A 71 20.18 12.03 -15.38
C SER A 71 19.01 11.06 -15.26
N CYS A 72 19.07 9.95 -15.99
CA CYS A 72 18.14 8.85 -15.83
C CYS A 72 18.52 8.04 -14.60
N ARG A 73 17.61 7.96 -13.63
CA ARG A 73 17.80 7.19 -12.40
C ARG A 73 16.74 6.11 -12.32
N SER A 74 17.09 4.96 -11.76
CA SER A 74 16.12 3.91 -11.50
C SER A 74 14.97 4.50 -10.72
N ARG A 75 13.75 4.30 -11.23
CA ARG A 75 12.54 4.77 -10.58
C ARG A 75 12.47 4.15 -9.19
N THR A 76 12.86 4.92 -8.17
CA THR A 76 12.67 4.50 -6.79
C THR A 76 11.17 4.40 -6.62
N MET A 77 10.67 3.18 -6.56
CA MET A 77 9.29 2.88 -6.20
C MET A 77 9.11 3.25 -4.72
N LEU A 78 9.19 4.55 -4.40
CA LEU A 78 8.61 5.10 -3.19
C LEU A 78 7.13 4.89 -3.35
N PHE A 79 6.70 3.74 -2.84
CA PHE A 79 5.35 3.24 -2.86
C PHE A 79 4.37 4.39 -2.63
N ARG A 80 3.70 4.82 -3.70
CA ARG A 80 2.33 5.31 -3.54
C ARG A 80 1.63 4.20 -2.75
N SER A 81 1.20 4.52 -1.53
CA SER A 81 0.66 3.58 -0.53
C SER A 81 -0.67 2.90 -0.95
N ASN A 82 -0.91 2.72 -2.24
CA ASN A 82 -1.99 1.93 -2.80
C ASN A 82 -1.54 0.93 -3.89
N SER A 83 -0.23 0.72 -4.10
CA SER A 83 0.29 -0.26 -5.05
C SER A 83 1.39 -1.20 -4.50
N ILE A 84 1.52 -1.37 -3.18
CA ILE A 84 2.27 -2.49 -2.55
C ILE A 84 1.44 -3.80 -2.66
N SER A 85 0.92 -4.11 -3.85
CA SER A 85 0.17 -5.34 -4.10
C SER A 85 0.67 -6.09 -5.32
N ARG A 86 1.84 -5.70 -5.87
CA ARG A 86 2.40 -6.35 -7.06
C ARG A 86 3.77 -7.00 -6.86
N SER A 87 4.39 -6.89 -5.69
CA SER A 87 5.71 -7.49 -5.43
C SER A 87 5.63 -8.96 -5.00
N CYS A 88 4.53 -9.39 -4.40
CA CYS A 88 4.34 -10.78 -3.99
C CYS A 88 3.47 -11.51 -5.01
N ALA A 89 3.88 -12.72 -5.39
CA ALA A 89 3.05 -13.58 -6.22
C ALA A 89 1.69 -13.84 -5.53
N PRO A 90 0.57 -13.87 -6.27
CA PRO A 90 -0.73 -14.18 -5.69
C PRO A 90 -0.73 -15.61 -5.11
N CYS A 91 -1.35 -15.77 -3.94
CA CYS A 91 -1.53 -17.08 -3.34
C CYS A 91 -2.41 -17.97 -4.22
N ARG A 92 -2.02 -19.25 -4.38
CA ARG A 92 -2.83 -20.24 -5.11
C ARG A 92 -4.24 -20.41 -4.51
N ASP A 93 -4.36 -20.28 -3.19
CA ASP A 93 -5.64 -20.32 -2.49
C ASP A 93 -6.23 -18.90 -2.37
N ARG A 94 -7.43 -18.71 -2.93
CA ARG A 94 -8.17 -17.43 -2.87
C ARG A 94 -8.54 -17.01 -1.44
N LYS A 95 -8.54 -17.95 -0.48
CA LYS A 95 -8.81 -17.66 0.95
C LYS A 95 -7.58 -17.11 1.68
N LYS A 96 -6.43 -17.12 1.02
CA LYS A 96 -5.17 -16.59 1.53
C LYS A 96 -4.85 -15.25 0.86
N GLN A 97 -4.06 -14.45 1.53
CA GLN A 97 -3.45 -13.24 0.99
C GLN A 97 -1.96 -13.24 1.32
N PRO A 98 -1.10 -12.70 0.44
CA PRO A 98 0.31 -12.54 0.76
C PRO A 98 0.45 -11.49 1.86
N ASP A 99 1.25 -11.81 2.86
CA ASP A 99 1.66 -10.89 3.89
C ASP A 99 2.55 -9.77 3.28
N PRO A 100 2.25 -8.48 3.54
CA PRO A 100 2.97 -7.37 2.89
C PRO A 100 4.45 -7.29 3.21
N GLN A 101 4.90 -7.84 4.36
CA GLN A 101 6.28 -7.73 4.82
C GLN A 101 7.09 -8.98 4.51
N THR A 102 6.46 -10.16 4.51
CA THR A 102 7.14 -11.46 4.37
C THR A 102 6.81 -12.18 3.07
N CYS A 103 5.85 -11.69 2.28
CA CYS A 103 5.26 -12.35 1.11
C CYS A 103 4.75 -13.78 1.37
N LYS A 104 4.57 -14.20 2.64
CA LYS A 104 4.01 -15.51 2.99
C LYS A 104 2.50 -15.49 2.85
N CYS A 105 1.92 -16.58 2.36
CA CYS A 105 0.47 -16.69 2.23
C CYS A 105 -0.19 -16.96 3.59
N VAL A 106 -0.89 -15.96 4.11
CA VAL A 106 -1.64 -16.02 5.37
C VAL A 106 -3.16 -16.04 5.11
N CYS A 107 -3.94 -16.60 6.03
CA CYS A 107 -5.40 -16.60 5.88
C CYS A 107 -5.98 -15.19 5.97
N ARG A 108 -6.97 -14.88 5.12
CA ARG A 108 -7.66 -13.57 5.16
C ARG A 108 -8.42 -13.30 6.46
N HIS A 109 -8.82 -14.36 7.15
CA HIS A 109 -9.55 -14.26 8.42
C HIS A 109 -8.75 -14.96 9.52
N GLN A 110 -8.79 -14.36 10.72
CA GLN A 110 -8.18 -14.90 11.94
C GLN A 110 -9.14 -15.85 12.68
N SER A 111 -8.61 -16.66 13.59
CA SER A 111 -9.37 -17.68 14.33
C SER A 111 -10.57 -17.12 15.10
N GLY A 112 -10.45 -15.89 15.63
CA GLY A 112 -11.51 -15.21 16.38
C GLY A 112 -12.83 -15.01 15.62
N HIS A 113 -12.81 -15.04 14.27
CA HIS A 113 -14.05 -15.03 13.48
C HIS A 113 -14.83 -16.35 13.60
N CYS A 114 -14.13 -17.49 13.67
CA CYS A 114 -14.78 -18.79 13.84
C CYS A 114 -15.19 -19.05 15.29
N GLU A 115 -14.37 -18.60 16.25
CA GLU A 115 -14.62 -18.76 17.69
C GLU A 115 -15.92 -18.07 18.13
N ARG A 116 -16.20 -16.86 17.64
CA ARG A 116 -17.49 -16.16 17.86
C ARG A 116 -18.70 -16.94 17.35
N ARG A 117 -18.49 -17.86 16.40
CA ARG A 117 -19.54 -18.72 15.84
C ARG A 117 -19.49 -20.15 16.41
N GLY A 118 -18.72 -20.39 17.46
CA GLY A 118 -18.56 -21.71 18.10
C GLY A 118 -17.92 -22.76 17.18
N MET A 119 -17.06 -22.35 16.25
CA MET A 119 -16.38 -23.20 15.28
C MET A 119 -14.87 -23.12 15.43
N LYS A 120 -14.15 -24.22 15.16
CA LYS A 120 -12.69 -24.23 15.16
C LYS A 120 -12.16 -23.78 13.81
N PHE A 121 -11.26 -22.80 13.82
CA PHE A 121 -10.54 -22.38 12.62
C PHE A 121 -9.40 -23.35 12.31
N SER A 122 -9.23 -23.68 11.03
CA SER A 122 -8.08 -24.43 10.53
C SER A 122 -7.18 -23.46 9.78
N GLU A 123 -5.98 -23.20 10.32
CA GLU A 123 -4.98 -22.30 9.74
C GLU A 123 -4.38 -22.83 8.43
N SER A 124 -4.29 -24.16 8.28
CA SER A 124 -3.81 -24.78 7.03
C SER A 124 -4.78 -24.58 5.86
N THR A 125 -6.09 -24.65 6.12
CA THR A 125 -7.15 -24.61 5.09
C THR A 125 -7.95 -23.30 5.04
N CYS A 126 -7.71 -22.40 5.99
CA CYS A 126 -8.47 -21.16 6.21
C CYS A 126 -10.00 -21.39 6.27
N ARG A 127 -10.44 -22.46 6.94
CA ARG A 127 -11.87 -22.82 7.07
C ARG A 127 -12.30 -22.90 8.53
N CYS A 128 -13.54 -22.47 8.79
CA CYS A 128 -14.22 -22.78 10.05
C CYS A 128 -14.89 -24.15 9.93
N ALA A 129 -14.62 -25.04 10.88
CA ALA A 129 -15.32 -26.31 11.02
C ALA A 129 -16.09 -26.34 12.35
N LYS A 130 -17.34 -26.80 12.33
CA LYS A 130 -18.09 -27.08 13.57
C LYS A 130 -17.35 -28.14 14.36
N HIS A 131 -17.39 -28.04 15.70
CA HIS A 131 -17.01 -29.15 16.54
C HIS A 131 -17.84 -30.37 16.13
N ARG A 132 -17.22 -31.36 15.50
CA ARG A 132 -17.80 -32.71 15.50
C ARG A 132 -17.82 -33.11 16.97
N ARG A 133 -18.97 -32.94 17.64
CA ARG A 133 -19.22 -33.61 18.91
C ARG A 133 -19.02 -35.09 18.60
N ARG A 134 -17.90 -35.68 19.05
CA ARG A 134 -17.80 -37.14 19.14
C ARG A 134 -18.89 -37.54 20.12
N VAL A 135 -20.05 -37.98 19.62
CA VAL A 135 -20.92 -38.83 20.42
C VAL A 135 -20.07 -40.07 20.68
N LYS A 136 -19.63 -40.26 21.94
CA LYS A 136 -18.98 -41.50 22.35
C LYS A 136 -19.96 -42.63 22.05
N PRO A 137 -19.57 -43.72 21.35
CA PRO A 137 -20.45 -44.88 21.27
C PRO A 137 -20.71 -45.37 22.70
N ALA A 138 -21.98 -45.59 23.03
CA ALA A 138 -22.37 -46.22 24.29
C ALA A 138 -21.76 -47.63 24.30
N ILE A 139 -20.82 -47.86 25.21
CA ILE A 139 -20.32 -49.21 25.50
C ILE A 139 -21.51 -49.97 26.09
N GLN A 140 -22.12 -50.87 25.31
CA GLN A 140 -23.07 -51.83 25.84
C GLN A 140 -22.30 -52.74 26.81
N ALA A 141 -22.58 -52.60 28.10
CA ALA A 141 -22.12 -53.53 29.12
C ALA A 141 -22.79 -54.89 28.86
N ARG A 142 -22.06 -55.82 28.20
CA ARG A 142 -22.40 -57.24 28.25
C ARG A 142 -22.10 -57.73 29.66
N THR A 143 -23.14 -57.91 30.46
CA THR A 143 -23.08 -58.73 31.68
C THR A 143 -22.65 -60.14 31.29
N ARG A 144 -21.45 -60.55 31.73
CA ARG A 144 -21.07 -61.96 31.75
C ARG A 144 -21.99 -62.66 32.75
N ARG A 145 -22.89 -63.53 32.26
CA ARG A 145 -23.45 -64.60 33.08
C ARG A 145 -22.36 -65.64 33.25
N GLU A 146 -21.89 -65.85 34.47
CA GLU A 146 -21.19 -67.08 34.83
C GLU A 146 -22.16 -68.27 34.69
N PRO A 147 -21.72 -69.41 34.15
CA PRO A 147 -22.47 -70.65 34.19
C PRO A 147 -22.21 -71.39 35.51
N SER A 148 -23.27 -71.70 36.27
CA SER A 148 -23.22 -72.66 37.37
C SER A 148 -22.88 -74.06 36.85
N PRO A 149 -22.04 -74.85 37.57
CA PRO A 149 -21.90 -76.27 37.33
C PRO A 149 -23.11 -77.05 37.91
N MET A 150 -23.57 -78.05 37.15
CA MET A 150 -24.66 -78.98 37.53
C MET A 150 -24.12 -80.23 38.24
N GLU A 151 -25.03 -80.84 39.02
CA GLU A 151 -25.08 -82.19 39.62
C GLU A 151 -24.24 -82.51 40.87
N HIS A 152 -24.91 -82.75 42.01
CA HIS A 152 -25.69 -83.98 42.27
C HIS A 152 -26.92 -83.68 43.14
#